data_AF-A0A4R4WUL2-F1
#
_entry.id   AF-A0A4R4WUL2-F1
#
_cell.length_a   1.000
_cell.length_b   1.000
_cell.length_c   1.000
_cell.angle_alpha   90.00
_cell.angle_beta   90.00
_cell.angle_gamma   90.00
#
_symmetry.space_group_name_H-M   'P 1'
#
loop_
_entity.id
_entity.type
_entity.pdbx_description
1 polymer ?
#
loop_
_entity_poly.entity_id
_entity_poly.type
_entity_poly.pdbx_seq_one_letter_code
_entity_poly.pdbx_strand_id
1 'polypeptide(L)'
;MKLPKVTFIAGAALTFMTLVGTTGTAHAAAGQLTLISGTDSRAFVYESCQPPRQFQQPLFQLESFRNQPPPGCQAVLVNRAGASKVLCVGHGYVPSEFSRASLVRIQPGTAPACAYEPMTRH
;
A
#
# COMPACT_ATOMS: atom_id res chain seq x y z
N MET A 1 -25.63 68.53 36.70
CA MET A 1 -24.21 68.59 36.24
C MET A 1 -23.51 67.31 36.67
N LYS A 2 -22.55 66.83 35.86
CA LYS A 2 -21.62 65.68 36.04
C LYS A 2 -22.08 64.32 35.44
N LEU A 3 -21.81 64.17 34.13
CA LEU A 3 -21.23 62.94 33.54
C LEU A 3 -19.69 62.95 33.82
N PRO A 4 -18.87 61.90 33.58
CA PRO A 4 -19.13 60.54 33.06
C PRO A 4 -18.34 59.40 33.80
N LYS A 5 -18.52 58.15 33.39
CA LYS A 5 -17.38 57.27 33.05
C LYS A 5 -17.83 56.14 32.14
N VAL A 6 -17.38 56.23 30.89
CA VAL A 6 -17.53 55.22 29.84
C VAL A 6 -16.38 54.23 30.00
N THR A 7 -16.68 52.94 29.93
CA THR A 7 -15.66 51.89 29.78
C THR A 7 -15.97 51.12 28.50
N PHE A 8 -15.12 51.32 27.50
CA PHE A 8 -15.07 50.52 26.28
C PHE A 8 -14.37 49.18 26.60
N ILE A 9 -14.96 48.06 26.21
CA ILE A 9 -14.28 46.76 26.13
C ILE A 9 -14.29 46.34 24.67
N ALA A 10 -13.13 46.46 24.03
CA ALA A 10 -12.86 45.92 22.71
C ALA A 10 -12.65 44.39 22.84
N GLY A 11 -13.63 43.61 22.39
CA GLY A 11 -13.51 42.16 22.24
C GLY A 11 -13.16 41.83 20.79
N ALA A 12 -11.97 41.28 20.57
CA ALA A 12 -11.48 40.87 19.27
C ALA A 12 -12.40 39.80 18.63
N ALA A 13 -12.99 40.13 17.48
CA ALA A 13 -13.74 39.17 16.68
C ALA A 13 -12.78 38.36 15.79
N LEU A 14 -12.75 37.07 16.07
CA LEU A 14 -12.05 35.98 15.40
C LEU A 14 -12.03 36.11 13.87
N THR A 15 -10.82 36.18 13.31
CA THR A 15 -10.54 36.00 11.88
C THR A 15 -10.87 34.56 11.49
N PHE A 16 -12.00 34.35 10.82
CA PHE A 16 -12.31 33.11 10.13
C PHE A 16 -11.34 32.94 8.95
N MET A 17 -10.30 32.11 9.12
CA MET A 17 -9.53 31.60 7.98
C MET A 17 -10.39 30.56 7.25
N THR A 18 -11.04 30.97 6.16
CA THR A 18 -11.59 30.06 5.16
C THR A 18 -10.43 29.36 4.47
N LEU A 19 -10.10 28.17 4.94
CA LEU A 19 -9.18 27.27 4.24
C LEU A 19 -9.86 26.83 2.94
N VAL A 20 -9.47 27.45 1.83
CA VAL A 20 -9.81 26.97 0.48
C VAL A 20 -9.08 25.63 0.32
N GLY A 21 -9.78 24.55 0.64
CA GLY A 21 -9.32 23.20 0.38
C GLY A 21 -9.22 23.04 -1.13
N THR A 22 -8.02 23.13 -1.66
CA THR A 22 -7.71 22.64 -3.00
C THR A 22 -8.06 21.16 -3.00
N THR A 23 -9.13 20.78 -3.68
CA THR A 23 -9.39 19.39 -4.05
C THR A 23 -8.36 19.00 -5.10
N GLY A 24 -7.10 18.87 -4.66
CA GLY A 24 -6.10 18.17 -5.42
C GLY A 24 -6.59 16.73 -5.57
N THR A 25 -6.75 16.27 -6.80
CA THR A 25 -6.84 14.85 -7.07
C THR A 25 -5.54 14.23 -6.56
N ALA A 26 -5.56 13.75 -5.32
CA ALA A 26 -4.50 12.93 -4.78
C ALA A 26 -4.46 11.67 -5.65
N HIS A 27 -3.62 11.70 -6.69
CA HIS A 27 -3.29 10.51 -7.44
C HIS A 27 -2.74 9.53 -6.42
N ALA A 28 -3.50 8.49 -6.10
CA ALA A 28 -3.03 7.44 -5.22
C ALA A 28 -1.72 6.92 -5.81
N ALA A 29 -0.63 6.94 -5.03
CA ALA A 29 0.68 6.52 -5.50
C ALA A 29 0.57 5.11 -6.10
N ALA A 30 1.03 4.93 -7.34
CA ALA A 30 0.93 3.65 -8.02
C ALA A 30 1.64 2.55 -7.22
N GLY A 31 1.00 1.39 -7.14
CA GLY A 31 1.55 0.18 -6.58
C GLY A 31 2.56 -0.49 -7.51
N GLN A 32 3.55 -1.14 -6.91
CA GLN A 32 4.48 -2.02 -7.63
C GLN A 32 4.65 -3.35 -6.90
N LEU A 33 4.61 -4.44 -7.67
CA LEU A 33 5.01 -5.77 -7.22
C LEU A 33 6.01 -6.34 -8.22
N THR A 34 7.17 -6.78 -7.73
CA THR A 34 8.16 -7.50 -8.53
C THR A 34 8.32 -8.89 -7.95
N LEU A 35 8.11 -9.91 -8.78
CA LEU A 35 8.39 -11.31 -8.47
C LEU A 35 9.74 -11.72 -9.05
N ILE A 36 10.51 -12.51 -8.33
CA ILE A 36 11.89 -12.89 -8.68
C ILE A 36 12.02 -14.42 -8.69
N SER A 37 12.69 -14.94 -9.71
CA SER A 37 12.94 -16.36 -9.98
C SER A 37 14.37 -16.50 -10.51
N GLY A 38 15.35 -16.72 -9.64
CA GLY A 38 16.76 -16.75 -10.04
C GLY A 38 17.19 -15.41 -10.64
N THR A 39 17.58 -15.41 -11.91
CA THR A 39 17.96 -14.20 -12.65
C THR A 39 16.78 -13.49 -13.31
N ASP A 40 15.61 -14.14 -13.37
CA ASP A 40 14.42 -13.58 -13.98
C ASP A 40 13.61 -12.77 -12.97
N SER A 41 12.97 -11.71 -13.44
CA SER A 41 12.01 -10.95 -12.64
C SER A 41 10.83 -10.50 -13.47
N ARG A 42 9.68 -10.32 -12.79
CA ARG A 42 8.47 -9.80 -13.41
C ARG A 42 7.82 -8.76 -12.53
N ALA A 43 7.68 -7.56 -13.07
CA ALA A 43 7.04 -6.44 -12.41
C ALA A 43 5.56 -6.31 -12.82
N PHE A 44 4.74 -5.90 -11.86
CA PHE A 44 3.35 -5.51 -12.01
C PHE A 44 3.21 -4.11 -11.42
N VAL A 45 2.74 -3.17 -12.23
CA VAL A 45 2.43 -1.80 -11.79
C VAL A 45 0.92 -1.64 -11.83
N TYR A 46 0.33 -1.09 -10.77
CA TYR A 46 -1.12 -0.98 -10.64
C TYR A 46 -1.52 0.24 -9.82
N GLU A 47 -2.46 1.03 -10.32
CA GLU A 47 -2.96 2.23 -9.63
C GLU A 47 -4.15 1.94 -8.72
N SER A 48 -4.89 0.86 -9.00
CA SER A 48 -6.07 0.45 -8.24
C SER A 48 -6.09 -1.05 -7.97
N CYS A 49 -6.66 -1.43 -6.83
CA CYS A 49 -7.00 -2.80 -6.50
C CYS A 49 -8.51 -3.08 -6.56
N GLN A 50 -9.29 -2.11 -7.05
CA GLN A 50 -10.69 -2.29 -7.43
C GLN A 50 -10.89 -2.01 -8.93
N PRO A 51 -11.61 -2.89 -9.66
CA PRO A 51 -11.99 -4.25 -9.22
C PRO A 51 -10.75 -5.13 -8.98
N PRO A 52 -10.85 -6.24 -8.22
CA PRO A 52 -9.74 -7.17 -8.05
C PRO A 52 -9.22 -7.67 -9.41
N ARG A 53 -7.90 -7.71 -9.58
CA ARG A 53 -7.25 -8.12 -10.83
C ARG A 53 -6.42 -9.36 -10.60
N GLN A 54 -6.45 -10.29 -11.56
CA GLN A 54 -5.63 -11.48 -11.56
C GLN A 54 -4.64 -11.44 -12.71
N PHE A 55 -3.39 -11.77 -12.42
CA PHE A 55 -2.32 -11.85 -13.38
C PHE A 55 -1.76 -13.26 -13.36
N GLN A 56 -1.82 -13.96 -14.49
CA GLN A 56 -1.14 -15.26 -14.61
C GLN A 56 0.35 -15.06 -14.36
N GLN A 57 1.00 -15.98 -13.65
CA GLN A 57 2.40 -15.87 -13.28
C GLN A 57 3.19 -16.99 -13.98
N PRO A 58 3.97 -16.68 -15.03
CA PRO A 58 4.59 -17.70 -15.88
C PRO A 58 5.96 -18.18 -15.38
N LEU A 59 6.51 -17.59 -14.31
CA LEU A 59 7.83 -18.00 -13.80
C LEU A 59 7.69 -19.38 -13.14
N PHE A 60 8.60 -20.29 -13.47
CA PHE A 60 8.52 -21.68 -13.02
C PHE A 60 8.73 -21.84 -11.51
N GLN A 61 9.53 -20.96 -10.89
CA GLN A 61 9.87 -21.06 -9.48
C GLN A 61 10.15 -19.68 -8.86
N LEU A 62 9.18 -19.17 -8.12
CA LEU A 62 9.33 -17.95 -7.34
C LEU A 62 10.19 -18.19 -6.10
N GLU A 63 11.15 -17.30 -5.89
CA GLU A 63 12.07 -17.34 -4.76
C GLU A 63 11.83 -16.18 -3.80
N SER A 64 11.67 -14.97 -4.35
CA SER A 64 11.50 -13.74 -3.59
C SER A 64 10.61 -12.75 -4.31
N PHE A 65 10.23 -11.70 -3.60
CA PHE A 65 9.43 -10.60 -4.14
C PHE A 65 9.83 -9.27 -3.52
N ARG A 66 9.51 -8.19 -4.24
CA ARG A 66 9.49 -6.82 -3.75
C ARG A 66 8.10 -6.26 -3.94
N ASN A 67 7.45 -5.84 -2.87
CA ASN A 67 6.06 -5.39 -2.91
C ASN A 67 5.92 -4.03 -2.24
N GLN A 68 5.39 -3.08 -2.99
CA GLN A 68 5.11 -1.70 -2.58
C GLN A 68 3.66 -1.39 -3.00
N PRO A 69 2.67 -1.87 -2.24
CA PRO A 69 1.28 -1.63 -2.57
C PRO A 69 0.87 -0.17 -2.24
N PRO A 70 -0.11 0.39 -2.97
CA PRO A 70 -0.79 1.60 -2.55
C PRO A 70 -1.56 1.35 -1.25
N PRO A 71 -1.87 2.41 -0.47
CA PRO A 71 -2.77 2.29 0.67
C PRO A 71 -4.10 1.63 0.32
N GLY A 72 -4.55 0.68 1.14
CA GLY A 72 -5.81 -0.05 0.94
C GLY A 72 -5.76 -1.19 -0.07
N CYS A 73 -4.59 -1.49 -0.63
CA CYS A 73 -4.38 -2.59 -1.56
C CYS A 73 -3.40 -3.64 -1.04
N GLN A 74 -3.55 -4.87 -1.53
CA GLN A 74 -2.63 -5.96 -1.25
C GLN A 74 -2.43 -6.87 -2.48
N ALA A 75 -1.26 -7.49 -2.55
CA ALA A 75 -0.95 -8.54 -3.50
C ALA A 75 -1.04 -9.92 -2.83
N VAL A 76 -1.64 -10.88 -3.52
CA VAL A 76 -1.85 -12.24 -3.04
C VAL A 76 -1.31 -13.24 -4.07
N LEU A 77 -0.42 -14.14 -3.64
CA LEU A 77 -0.07 -15.32 -4.44
C LEU A 77 -1.15 -16.38 -4.25
N VAL A 78 -1.56 -17.00 -5.35
CA VAL A 78 -2.46 -18.16 -5.33
C VAL A 78 -1.73 -19.32 -5.98
N ASN A 79 -1.64 -20.44 -5.28
CA ASN A 79 -1.00 -21.64 -5.81
C ASN A 79 -1.98 -22.51 -6.62
N ARG A 80 -1.48 -23.58 -7.23
CA ARG A 80 -2.28 -24.49 -8.06
C ARG A 80 -3.39 -25.23 -7.28
N ALA A 81 -3.24 -25.37 -5.97
CA ALA A 81 -4.25 -25.96 -5.10
C ALA A 81 -5.31 -24.93 -4.65
N GLY A 82 -5.19 -23.66 -5.04
CA GLY A 82 -6.10 -22.58 -4.65
C GLY A 82 -5.79 -21.95 -3.29
N ALA A 83 -4.73 -22.38 -2.59
CA ALA A 83 -4.29 -21.72 -1.37
C ALA A 83 -3.77 -20.31 -1.68
N SER A 84 -3.93 -19.39 -0.73
CA SER A 84 -3.60 -17.96 -0.90
C SER A 84 -2.59 -17.48 0.15
N LYS A 85 -1.64 -16.65 -0.26
CA LYS A 85 -0.67 -15.98 0.62
C LYS A 85 -0.63 -14.49 0.32
N VAL A 86 -0.91 -13.67 1.32
CA VAL A 86 -0.71 -12.21 1.23
C VAL A 86 0.80 -11.92 1.26
N LEU A 87 1.25 -11.12 0.30
CA LEU A 87 2.61 -10.62 0.24
C LEU A 87 2.76 -9.41 1.15
N CYS A 88 3.81 -9.41 1.96
CA CYS A 88 4.12 -8.31 2.87
C CYS A 88 4.70 -7.09 2.11
N VAL A 89 4.74 -5.93 2.74
CA VAL A 89 5.35 -4.71 2.21
C VAL A 89 6.86 -4.77 2.40
N GLY A 90 7.60 -4.49 1.33
CA GLY A 90 9.06 -4.56 1.29
C GLY A 90 9.57 -5.75 0.49
N HIS A 91 10.74 -6.27 0.87
CA HIS A 91 11.33 -7.46 0.27
C HIS A 91 11.06 -8.67 1.15
N GLY A 92 10.63 -9.79 0.55
CA GLY A 92 10.36 -11.02 1.26
C GLY A 92 10.63 -12.26 0.41
N TYR A 93 10.70 -13.41 1.07
CA TYR A 93 10.87 -14.72 0.42
C TYR A 93 9.52 -15.38 0.18
N VAL A 94 9.42 -16.09 -0.94
CA VAL A 94 8.22 -16.88 -1.26
C VAL A 94 8.35 -18.24 -0.57
N PRO A 95 7.41 -18.63 0.30
CA PRO A 95 7.41 -19.96 0.90
C PRO A 95 7.34 -21.06 -0.16
N SER A 96 7.93 -22.22 0.12
CA SER A 96 8.06 -23.33 -0.84
C SER A 96 6.72 -23.76 -1.46
N GLU A 97 5.63 -23.72 -0.70
CA GLU A 97 4.27 -24.08 -1.10
C GLU A 97 3.61 -23.06 -2.04
N PHE A 98 4.20 -21.86 -2.16
CA PHE A 98 3.83 -20.80 -3.10
C PHE A 98 4.89 -20.56 -4.18
N SER A 99 6.03 -21.27 -4.15
CA SER A 99 7.09 -21.15 -5.16
C SER A 99 6.59 -21.42 -6.58
N ARG A 100 5.56 -22.26 -6.73
CA ARG A 100 4.89 -22.56 -8.00
C ARG A 100 3.50 -21.94 -8.05
N ALA A 101 3.37 -20.69 -7.61
CA ALA A 101 2.13 -19.94 -7.73
C ALA A 101 1.61 -20.00 -9.19
N SER A 102 0.30 -20.08 -9.37
CA SER A 102 -0.32 -20.06 -10.70
C SER A 102 -0.64 -18.62 -11.12
N LEU A 103 -0.97 -17.77 -10.16
CA LEU A 103 -1.35 -16.38 -10.40
C LEU A 103 -1.04 -15.48 -9.20
N VAL A 104 -1.00 -14.19 -9.52
CA VAL A 104 -1.03 -13.08 -8.55
C VAL A 104 -2.41 -12.45 -8.61
N ARG A 105 -3.00 -12.16 -7.46
CA ARG A 105 -4.22 -11.37 -7.36
C ARG A 105 -3.95 -10.07 -6.61
N ILE A 106 -4.29 -8.95 -7.23
CA ILE A 106 -4.32 -7.63 -6.61
C ILE A 106 -5.75 -7.35 -6.17
N GLN A 107 -5.94 -7.03 -4.89
CA GLN A 107 -7.27 -6.86 -4.29
C GLN A 107 -7.25 -5.85 -3.14
N PRO A 108 -8.42 -5.37 -2.69
CA PRO A 108 -8.50 -4.54 -1.50
C PRO A 108 -7.99 -5.29 -0.27
N GLY A 109 -7.35 -4.56 0.64
CA GLY A 109 -6.84 -5.09 1.90
C GLY A 109 -5.61 -4.34 2.39
N THR A 110 -4.90 -4.95 3.33
CA THR A 110 -3.71 -4.36 3.94
C THR A 110 -2.59 -5.38 3.94
N ALA A 111 -1.51 -5.09 3.23
CA ALA A 111 -0.30 -5.89 3.30
C ALA A 111 0.43 -5.62 4.63
N PRO A 112 0.78 -6.66 5.43
CA PRO A 112 1.59 -6.47 6.62
C PRO A 112 3.02 -6.08 6.23
N ALA A 113 3.80 -5.49 7.13
CA ALA A 113 5.24 -5.29 6.88
C ALA A 113 5.97 -6.65 6.81
N CYS A 114 6.98 -6.77 5.95
CA CYS A 114 7.79 -7.97 5.94
C CYS A 114 8.55 -8.09 7.27
N ALA A 115 8.48 -9.27 7.89
CA ALA A 115 9.32 -9.56 9.05
C ALA A 115 10.78 -9.53 8.59
N TYR A 116 11.61 -8.78 9.31
CA TYR A 116 13.05 -8.89 9.15
C TYR A 116 13.46 -10.17 9.86
N GLU A 117 13.57 -11.29 9.14
CA GLU A 117 14.28 -12.46 9.65
C GLU A 117 15.78 -12.23 9.39
N PRO A 118 16.61 -11.98 10.43
CA PRO A 118 18.04 -11.98 10.25
C PRO A 118 18.43 -13.38 9.77
N MET A 119 19.07 -13.45 8.60
CA MET A 119 19.65 -14.69 8.08
C MET A 119 20.64 -15.25 9.12
N THR A 120 20.17 -16.17 9.95
CA THR A 120 21.04 -16.95 10.81
C THR A 120 21.64 -18.01 9.89
N ARG A 121 22.81 -17.73 9.33
CA ARG A 121 23.62 -18.75 8.66
C ARG A 121 23.99 -19.79 9.71
N HIS A 122 23.50 -21.01 9.54
CA HIS A 122 24.09 -22.20 10.17
C HIS A 122 25.25 -22.71 9.31
#